data_AF-A0A979GH62-F1
#
_entry.id   AF-A0A979GH62-F1
#
_cell.length_a   1.000
_cell.length_b   1.000
_cell.length_c   1.000
_cell.angle_alpha   90.00
_cell.angle_beta   90.00
_cell.angle_gamma   90.00
#
_symmetry.space_group_name_H-M   'P 1'
#
loop_
_entity.id
_entity.type
_entity.pdbx_description
1 polymer ?
#
loop_
_entity_poly.entity_id
_entity_poly.type
_entity_poly.pdbx_seq_one_letter_code
_entity_poly.pdbx_strand_id
1 'polypeptide(L)'
;MANKTEKPTQKKLQDASKKGQILKSRDLTISVIMLVGTLYLGYVFDVHHIMSILEYILDHNAKPDIWDYFKAMGVGWLKTNIPFLLVCMFTTILVSWFQSKMQLATEAVKFKFDSLNPVNGLKRIFGLKTVKEFVKAILYIVFFALAIKVFWSNHKSLLFKTLDGDIISLLSDWGEMLFLLILYCLGSMIIVLIFDFIAEYFLFMKDMKMDKQEVKREYKEQEGNPEIKSKRRERIRKFFLSN
;
A
#
# COMPACT_ATOMS: atom_id res chain seq x y z
N MET A 1 -36.42 7.21 3.04
CA MET A 1 -35.03 6.81 3.35
C MET A 1 -34.42 7.94 4.16
N ALA A 2 -34.11 7.72 5.44
CA ALA A 2 -33.58 8.78 6.29
C ALA A 2 -32.20 9.21 5.78
N ASN A 3 -32.00 10.51 5.57
CA ASN A 3 -30.72 11.05 5.13
C ASN A 3 -29.68 10.81 6.23
N LYS A 4 -28.66 10.00 5.94
CA LYS A 4 -27.55 9.71 6.85
C LYS A 4 -26.70 10.98 7.04
N THR A 5 -26.99 11.74 8.08
CA THR A 5 -26.29 13.01 8.37
C THR A 5 -25.38 12.94 9.60
N GLU A 6 -25.55 11.94 10.46
CA GLU A 6 -24.82 11.86 11.73
C GLU A 6 -23.44 11.22 11.56
N LYS A 7 -22.48 11.67 12.39
CA LYS A 7 -21.13 11.10 12.45
C LYS A 7 -21.19 9.67 13.02
N PRO A 8 -20.32 8.74 12.56
CA PRO A 8 -20.26 7.39 13.12
C PRO A 8 -19.83 7.41 14.59
N THR A 9 -20.44 6.55 15.41
CA THR A 9 -20.00 6.32 16.79
C THR A 9 -18.71 5.48 16.83
N GLN A 10 -18.03 5.47 17.99
CA GLN A 10 -16.83 4.64 18.19
C GLN A 10 -17.12 3.14 18.04
N LYS A 11 -18.30 2.67 18.44
CA LYS A 11 -18.70 1.26 18.31
C LYS A 11 -18.84 0.87 16.84
N LYS A 12 -19.49 1.70 16.01
CA LYS A 12 -19.58 1.46 14.57
C LYS A 12 -18.21 1.37 13.89
N LEU A 13 -17.26 2.23 14.26
CA LEU A 13 -15.88 2.18 13.77
C LEU A 13 -15.15 0.89 14.19
N GLN A 14 -15.32 0.45 15.44
CA GLN A 14 -14.75 -0.80 15.94
C GLN A 14 -15.36 -2.03 15.24
N ASP A 15 -16.68 -2.04 15.03
CA ASP A 15 -17.37 -3.14 14.37
C ASP A 15 -17.04 -3.20 12.87
N ALA A 16 -16.90 -2.05 12.20
CA ALA A 16 -16.42 -1.99 10.81
C ALA A 16 -15.00 -2.54 10.69
N SER A 17 -14.13 -2.18 11.64
CA SER A 17 -12.78 -2.72 11.72
C SER A 17 -12.76 -4.25 11.92
N LYS A 18 -13.56 -4.80 12.85
CA LYS A 18 -13.68 -6.25 13.07
C LYS A 18 -14.14 -6.99 11.80
N LYS A 19 -14.99 -6.34 11.00
CA LYS A 19 -15.46 -6.82 9.69
C LYS A 19 -14.42 -6.66 8.56
N GLY A 20 -13.25 -6.10 8.85
CA GLY A 20 -12.16 -5.88 7.89
C GLY A 20 -12.28 -4.61 7.04
N GLN A 21 -13.26 -3.74 7.34
CA GLN A 21 -13.41 -2.45 6.67
C GLN A 21 -12.53 -1.40 7.35
N ILE A 22 -11.25 -1.43 7.02
CA ILE A 22 -10.27 -0.44 7.45
C ILE A 22 -9.92 0.51 6.30
N LEU A 23 -9.57 1.76 6.65
CA LEU A 23 -8.97 2.70 5.71
C LEU A 23 -7.58 2.17 5.33
N LYS A 24 -7.45 1.63 4.11
CA LYS A 24 -6.19 1.09 3.59
C LYS A 24 -5.91 1.73 2.24
N SER A 25 -4.83 2.50 2.15
CA SER A 25 -4.36 3.06 0.90
C SER A 25 -3.38 2.08 0.26
N ARG A 26 -3.81 1.49 -0.85
CA ARG A 26 -2.96 0.58 -1.65
C ARG A 26 -1.75 1.32 -2.21
N ASP A 27 -1.94 2.57 -2.62
CA ASP A 27 -0.90 3.38 -3.25
C ASP A 27 0.20 3.75 -2.24
N LEU A 28 -0.17 3.99 -0.97
CA LEU A 28 0.81 4.17 0.09
C LEU A 28 1.71 2.93 0.25
N THR A 29 1.13 1.73 0.24
CA THR A 29 1.90 0.49 0.30
C THR A 29 2.86 0.37 -0.88
N ILE A 30 2.37 0.59 -2.09
CA ILE A 30 3.19 0.49 -3.31
C ILE A 30 4.34 1.50 -3.29
N SER A 31 4.05 2.75 -2.88
CA SER A 31 5.05 3.82 -2.88
C SER A 31 6.16 3.59 -1.87
N VAL A 32 5.83 3.08 -0.68
CA VAL A 32 6.85 2.72 0.32
C VAL A 32 7.71 1.55 -0.15
N ILE A 33 7.11 0.53 -0.77
CA ILE A 33 7.86 -0.60 -1.34
C ILE A 33 8.80 -0.11 -2.44
N MET A 34 8.32 0.74 -3.35
CA MET A 34 9.13 1.31 -4.42
C MET A 34 10.28 2.16 -3.86
N LEU A 35 10.03 2.97 -2.84
CA LEU A 35 11.06 3.78 -2.20
C LEU A 35 12.14 2.91 -1.56
N VAL A 36 11.74 1.95 -0.72
CA VAL A 36 12.70 1.06 -0.05
C VAL A 36 13.47 0.20 -1.06
N GLY A 37 12.78 -0.31 -2.08
CA GLY A 37 13.41 -1.07 -3.16
C GLY A 37 14.41 -0.23 -3.95
N THR A 38 14.07 1.03 -4.25
CA THR A 38 14.97 1.97 -4.93
C THR A 38 16.20 2.26 -4.07
N LEU A 39 16.02 2.58 -2.78
CA LEU A 39 17.13 2.82 -1.85
C LEU A 39 18.03 1.60 -1.70
N TYR A 40 17.46 0.39 -1.67
CA TYR A 40 18.24 -0.84 -1.66
C TYR A 40 19.07 -0.98 -2.93
N LEU A 41 18.47 -0.74 -4.10
CA LEU A 41 19.18 -0.79 -5.38
C LEU A 41 20.25 0.29 -5.52
N GLY A 42 20.05 1.48 -4.94
CA GLY A 42 21.02 2.56 -5.03
C GLY A 42 22.22 2.43 -4.08
N TYR A 43 22.02 1.87 -2.88
CA TYR A 43 23.05 1.88 -1.83
C TYR A 43 23.59 0.51 -1.43
N VAL A 44 22.82 -0.56 -1.65
CA VAL A 44 23.14 -1.91 -1.16
C VAL A 44 23.39 -2.89 -2.30
N PHE A 45 22.75 -2.68 -3.44
CA PHE A 45 22.92 -3.53 -4.60
C PHE A 45 24.28 -3.28 -5.24
N ASP A 46 25.16 -4.26 -5.08
CA ASP A 46 26.51 -4.21 -5.63
C ASP A 46 26.51 -4.73 -7.07
N VAL A 47 26.61 -3.81 -8.03
CA VAL A 47 26.72 -4.14 -9.46
C VAL A 47 28.07 -4.80 -9.77
N HIS A 48 29.11 -4.53 -8.98
CA HIS A 48 30.44 -5.13 -9.17
C HIS A 48 30.45 -6.64 -8.92
N HIS A 49 29.54 -7.17 -8.09
CA HIS A 49 29.35 -8.61 -7.95
C HIS A 49 28.87 -9.28 -9.25
N ILE A 50 28.00 -8.61 -10.02
CA ILE A 50 27.55 -9.13 -11.31
C ILE A 50 28.67 -8.98 -12.34
N MET A 51 29.36 -7.84 -12.32
CA MET A 51 30.45 -7.55 -13.24
C MET A 51 31.64 -8.50 -13.05
N SER A 52 32.02 -8.80 -11.81
CA SER A 52 33.06 -9.79 -11.49
C SER A 52 32.69 -11.23 -11.89
N ILE A 53 31.41 -11.61 -11.85
CA ILE A 53 30.95 -12.89 -12.39
C ILE A 53 31.11 -12.89 -13.92
N LEU A 54 30.75 -11.80 -14.60
CA LEU A 54 30.92 -11.66 -16.05
C LEU A 54 32.39 -11.62 -16.46
N GLU A 55 33.25 -10.93 -15.71
CA GLU A 55 34.70 -10.92 -15.90
C GLU A 55 35.30 -12.31 -15.68
N TYR A 56 34.90 -13.02 -14.62
CA TYR A 56 35.30 -14.40 -14.39
C TYR A 56 34.92 -15.32 -15.57
N ILE A 57 33.75 -15.08 -16.19
CA ILE A 57 33.29 -15.81 -17.37
C ILE A 57 34.08 -15.43 -18.64
N LEU A 58 34.44 -14.15 -18.81
CA LEU A 58 35.09 -13.62 -20.02
C LEU A 58 36.61 -13.86 -20.03
N ASP A 59 37.27 -13.84 -18.87
CA ASP A 59 38.72 -14.00 -18.74
C ASP A 59 39.15 -15.48 -18.87
N HIS A 60 38.21 -16.42 -18.67
CA HIS A 60 38.44 -17.84 -18.91
C HIS A 60 38.26 -18.20 -20.40
N ASN A 61 39.37 -18.17 -21.14
CA ASN A 61 39.57 -18.93 -22.39
C ASN A 61 39.41 -20.47 -22.25
N ALA A 62 38.90 -20.96 -21.11
CA ALA A 62 38.84 -22.35 -20.75
C ALA A 62 37.37 -22.77 -20.69
N LYS A 63 36.96 -23.66 -21.61
CA LYS A 63 35.68 -24.38 -21.63
C LYS A 63 35.19 -24.69 -20.20
N PRO A 64 34.36 -23.84 -19.58
CA PRO A 64 33.85 -24.14 -18.26
C PRO A 64 32.89 -25.31 -18.44
N ASP A 65 32.95 -26.30 -17.56
CA ASP A 65 31.89 -27.30 -17.53
C ASP A 65 30.56 -26.54 -17.33
N ILE A 66 29.57 -26.82 -18.19
CA ILE A 66 28.29 -26.11 -18.21
C ILE A 66 27.65 -26.08 -16.82
N TRP A 67 27.90 -27.12 -16.03
CA TRP A 67 27.44 -27.24 -14.65
C TRP A 67 28.04 -26.22 -13.69
N ASP A 68 29.32 -25.89 -13.80
CA ASP A 68 29.94 -24.90 -12.92
C ASP A 68 29.54 -23.47 -13.32
N TYR A 69 29.28 -23.24 -14.60
CA TYR A 69 28.64 -22.00 -15.08
C TYR A 69 27.23 -21.83 -14.48
N PHE A 70 26.38 -22.85 -14.57
CA PHE A 70 25.04 -22.81 -14.00
C PHE A 70 25.06 -22.60 -12.48
N LYS A 71 26.01 -23.22 -11.76
CA LYS A 71 26.18 -22.99 -10.32
C LYS A 71 26.61 -21.56 -10.02
N ALA A 72 27.61 -21.03 -10.71
CA ALA A 72 28.11 -19.67 -10.48
C ALA A 72 27.02 -18.61 -10.75
N MET A 73 26.28 -18.74 -11.86
CA MET A 73 25.13 -17.89 -12.17
C MET A 73 24.00 -18.05 -11.16
N GLY A 74 23.68 -19.29 -10.76
CA GLY A 74 22.63 -19.57 -9.80
C GLY A 74 22.93 -18.98 -8.43
N VAL A 75 24.14 -19.17 -7.92
CA VAL A 75 24.60 -18.61 -6.63
C VAL A 75 24.66 -17.09 -6.69
N GLY A 76 25.17 -16.51 -7.78
CA GLY A 76 25.16 -15.06 -7.99
C GLY A 76 23.74 -14.49 -8.00
N TRP A 77 22.84 -15.12 -8.76
CA TRP A 77 21.43 -14.72 -8.82
C TRP A 77 20.75 -14.81 -7.46
N LEU A 78 20.95 -15.92 -6.72
CA LEU A 78 20.41 -16.12 -5.38
C LEU A 78 20.92 -15.06 -4.40
N LYS A 79 22.24 -14.84 -4.36
CA LYS A 79 22.89 -13.89 -3.44
C LYS A 79 22.44 -12.45 -3.67
N THR A 80 22.15 -12.10 -4.93
CA THR A 80 21.71 -10.74 -5.29
C THR A 80 20.20 -10.55 -5.14
N ASN A 81 19.38 -11.52 -5.56
CA ASN A 81 17.93 -11.36 -5.59
C ASN A 81 17.23 -11.72 -4.27
N ILE A 82 17.72 -12.72 -3.51
CA ILE A 82 17.09 -13.10 -2.24
C ILE A 82 17.05 -11.93 -1.26
N PRO A 83 18.16 -11.21 -0.99
CA PRO A 83 18.12 -10.12 -0.03
C PRO A 83 17.19 -8.99 -0.46
N PHE A 84 17.16 -8.65 -1.76
CA PHE A 84 16.23 -7.67 -2.31
C PHE A 84 14.77 -8.09 -2.11
N LEU A 85 14.42 -9.34 -2.46
CA LEU A 85 13.08 -9.88 -2.26
C LEU A 85 12.67 -9.90 -0.79
N LEU A 86 13.58 -10.29 0.10
CA LEU A 86 13.35 -10.27 1.54
C LEU A 86 13.05 -8.86 2.03
N VAL A 87 13.86 -7.87 1.65
CA VAL A 87 13.63 -6.47 2.02
C VAL A 87 12.23 -6.01 1.56
N CYS A 88 11.88 -6.21 0.29
CA CYS A 88 10.56 -5.85 -0.22
C CYS A 88 9.42 -6.59 0.51
N MET A 89 9.60 -7.87 0.83
CA MET A 89 8.63 -8.67 1.58
C MET A 89 8.44 -8.13 2.99
N PHE A 90 9.52 -7.92 3.75
CA PHE A 90 9.45 -7.37 5.10
C PHE A 90 8.84 -5.97 5.11
N THR A 91 9.21 -5.09 4.18
CA THR A 91 8.58 -3.76 4.03
C THR A 91 7.08 -3.88 3.80
N THR A 92 6.64 -4.75 2.90
CA THR A 92 5.20 -4.94 2.59
C THR A 92 4.42 -5.41 3.82
N ILE A 93 5.00 -6.35 4.57
CA ILE A 93 4.41 -6.88 5.81
C ILE A 93 4.31 -5.76 6.84
N LEU A 94 5.40 -5.02 7.10
CA LEU A 94 5.44 -3.93 8.08
C LEU A 94 4.44 -2.82 7.75
N VAL A 95 4.40 -2.38 6.48
CA VAL A 95 3.45 -1.34 6.05
C VAL A 95 2.01 -1.81 6.17
N SER A 96 1.73 -3.07 5.78
CA SER A 96 0.39 -3.64 5.93
C SER A 96 -0.02 -3.79 7.39
N TRP A 97 0.93 -4.15 8.26
CA TRP A 97 0.71 -4.28 9.69
C TRP A 97 0.46 -2.92 10.37
N PHE A 98 1.20 -1.88 9.96
CA PHE A 98 1.00 -0.52 10.44
C PHE A 98 -0.36 0.05 9.99
N GLN A 99 -0.74 -0.16 8.73
CA GLN A 99 -2.04 0.28 8.21
C GLN A 99 -3.22 -0.47 8.86
N SER A 100 -3.06 -1.75 9.23
CA SER A 100 -4.14 -2.51 9.88
C SER A 100 -4.31 -2.24 11.37
N LYS A 101 -3.41 -1.45 11.99
CA LYS A 101 -3.42 -1.15 13.44
C LYS A 101 -3.57 -2.40 14.33
N MET A 102 -2.99 -3.53 13.91
CA MET A 102 -3.12 -4.85 14.58
C MET A 102 -4.57 -5.37 14.69
N GLN A 103 -5.52 -4.84 13.92
CA GLN A 103 -6.90 -5.29 13.96
C GLN A 103 -7.03 -6.57 13.12
N LEU A 104 -6.98 -7.72 13.79
CA LEU A 104 -7.29 -9.00 13.19
C LEU A 104 -8.78 -9.02 12.82
N ALA A 105 -9.07 -8.95 11.53
CA ALA A 105 -10.42 -9.04 11.00
C ALA A 105 -10.91 -10.50 11.07
N THR A 106 -11.19 -10.98 12.28
CA THR A 106 -11.64 -12.34 12.57
C THR A 106 -12.94 -12.70 11.82
N GLU A 107 -13.77 -11.71 11.48
CA GLU A 107 -15.00 -11.92 10.71
C GLU A 107 -14.82 -11.84 9.18
N ALA A 108 -13.70 -11.31 8.69
CA ALA A 108 -13.44 -11.20 7.25
C ALA A 108 -13.02 -12.54 6.62
N VAL A 109 -12.55 -13.50 7.42
CA VAL A 109 -12.18 -14.86 6.98
C VAL A 109 -13.42 -15.71 6.67
N LYS A 110 -14.62 -15.31 7.11
CA LYS A 110 -15.86 -15.99 6.72
C LYS A 110 -16.12 -15.73 5.23
N PHE A 111 -16.17 -16.78 4.44
CA PHE A 111 -16.55 -16.75 3.04
C PHE A 111 -17.95 -16.10 2.90
N LYS A 112 -18.02 -14.87 2.40
CA LYS A 112 -19.29 -14.17 2.14
C LYS A 112 -19.67 -14.35 0.68
N PHE A 113 -20.73 -15.10 0.39
CA PHE A 113 -21.23 -15.28 -0.99
C PHE A 113 -21.68 -13.97 -1.65
N ASP A 114 -21.99 -12.93 -0.87
CA ASP A 114 -22.36 -11.61 -1.38
C ASP A 114 -21.24 -10.90 -2.18
N SER A 115 -19.96 -11.26 -1.97
CA SER A 115 -18.85 -10.66 -2.72
C SER A 115 -18.72 -11.18 -4.16
N LEU A 116 -19.42 -12.27 -4.51
CA LEU A 116 -19.40 -12.90 -5.83
C LEU A 116 -20.49 -12.40 -6.78
N ASN A 117 -21.37 -11.48 -6.35
CA ASN A 117 -22.45 -10.99 -7.20
C ASN A 117 -21.93 -10.04 -8.30
N PRO A 118 -21.98 -10.42 -9.60
CA PRO A 118 -21.41 -9.65 -10.71
C PRO A 118 -22.07 -8.28 -10.91
N VAL A 119 -23.34 -8.11 -10.48
CA VAL A 119 -24.06 -6.83 -10.57
C VAL A 119 -23.44 -5.78 -9.64
N ASN A 120 -22.97 -6.19 -8.46
CA ASN A 120 -22.26 -5.31 -7.54
C ASN A 120 -20.87 -4.94 -8.08
N GLY A 121 -20.23 -5.85 -8.85
CA GLY A 121 -18.98 -5.59 -9.58
C GLY A 121 -19.14 -4.49 -10.63
N LEU A 122 -20.17 -4.59 -11.48
CA LEU A 122 -20.47 -3.58 -12.51
C LEU A 122 -20.79 -2.21 -11.91
N LYS A 123 -21.59 -2.17 -10.83
CA LYS A 123 -21.88 -0.90 -10.12
C LYS A 123 -20.64 -0.28 -9.49
N ARG A 124 -19.64 -1.08 -9.12
CA ARG A 124 -18.35 -0.61 -8.60
C ARG A 124 -17.49 0.02 -9.70
N ILE A 125 -17.58 -0.51 -10.93
CA ILE A 125 -16.89 -0.01 -12.13
C ILE A 125 -17.53 1.28 -12.66
N PHE A 126 -18.84 1.49 -12.50
CA PHE A 126 -19.52 2.74 -12.89
C PHE A 126 -19.76 3.71 -11.73
N GLY A 127 -19.09 3.51 -10.58
CA GLY A 127 -19.30 4.31 -9.38
C GLY A 127 -18.35 5.51 -9.25
N LEU A 128 -18.60 6.33 -8.20
CA LEU A 128 -17.72 7.41 -7.72
C LEU A 128 -16.25 6.97 -7.52
N LYS A 129 -16.03 5.67 -7.29
CA LYS A 129 -14.70 5.09 -7.11
C LYS A 129 -13.88 5.13 -8.40
N THR A 130 -14.49 4.85 -9.56
CA THR A 130 -13.82 4.88 -10.86
C THR A 130 -13.46 6.30 -11.27
N VAL A 131 -14.34 7.27 -11.03
CA VAL A 131 -14.05 8.69 -11.26
C VAL A 131 -12.86 9.13 -10.42
N LYS A 132 -12.82 8.72 -9.14
CA LYS A 132 -11.67 8.97 -8.27
C LYS A 132 -10.38 8.36 -8.85
N GLU A 133 -10.41 7.10 -9.29
CA GLU A 133 -9.23 6.42 -9.86
C GLU A 133 -8.76 7.10 -11.17
N PHE A 134 -9.69 7.57 -12.00
CA PHE A 134 -9.38 8.32 -13.22
C PHE A 134 -8.72 9.67 -12.93
N VAL A 135 -9.28 10.46 -12.01
CA VAL A 135 -8.69 11.74 -11.58
C VAL A 135 -7.29 11.51 -11.00
N LYS A 136 -7.13 10.44 -10.21
CA LYS A 136 -5.83 10.07 -9.65
C LYS A 136 -4.80 9.74 -10.74
N ALA A 137 -5.20 8.98 -11.77
CA ALA A 137 -4.32 8.65 -12.89
C ALA A 137 -3.85 9.91 -13.63
N ILE A 138 -4.74 10.89 -13.85
CA ILE A 138 -4.37 12.18 -14.45
C ILE A 138 -3.38 12.92 -13.56
N LEU A 139 -3.61 12.97 -12.24
CA LEU A 139 -2.67 13.61 -11.32
C LEU A 139 -1.28 12.95 -11.40
N TYR A 140 -1.19 11.62 -11.42
CA TYR A 140 0.10 10.94 -11.57
C TYR A 140 0.82 11.35 -12.86
N ILE A 141 0.11 11.38 -13.99
CA ILE A 141 0.70 11.79 -15.28
C ILE A 141 1.25 13.22 -15.20
N VAL A 142 0.47 14.16 -14.64
CA VAL A 142 0.88 15.57 -14.51
C VAL A 142 2.09 15.71 -13.59
N PHE A 143 2.07 15.09 -12.41
CA PHE A 143 3.15 15.19 -11.44
C PHE A 143 4.44 14.50 -11.93
N PHE A 144 4.33 13.37 -12.62
CA PHE A 144 5.49 12.71 -13.23
C PHE A 144 6.07 13.54 -14.37
N ALA A 145 5.24 14.14 -15.23
CA ALA A 145 5.72 15.03 -16.27
C ALA A 145 6.44 16.26 -15.69
N LEU A 146 5.93 16.83 -14.60
CA LEU A 146 6.59 17.91 -13.87
C LEU A 146 7.91 17.46 -13.24
N ALA A 147 7.95 16.29 -12.60
CA ALA A 147 9.16 15.73 -12.01
C ALA A 147 10.26 15.54 -13.06
N ILE A 148 9.92 14.97 -14.22
CA ILE A 148 10.85 14.79 -15.35
C ILE A 148 11.32 16.14 -15.88
N LYS A 149 10.43 17.13 -16.01
CA LYS A 149 10.79 18.48 -16.47
C LYS A 149 11.78 19.16 -15.51
N VAL A 150 11.55 19.06 -14.20
CA VAL A 150 12.45 19.61 -13.17
C VAL A 150 13.79 18.88 -13.20
N PHE A 151 13.77 17.55 -13.25
CA PHE A 151 14.98 16.74 -13.37
C PHE A 151 15.82 17.14 -14.59
N TRP A 152 15.18 17.24 -15.76
CA TRP A 152 15.83 17.64 -17.01
C TRP A 152 16.42 19.04 -16.93
N SER A 153 15.68 20.01 -16.36
CA SER A 153 16.19 21.37 -16.18
C SER A 153 17.46 21.43 -15.34
N ASN A 154 17.54 20.61 -14.29
CA ASN A 154 18.65 20.60 -13.35
C ASN A 154 19.86 19.80 -13.85
N HIS A 155 19.62 18.70 -14.58
CA HIS A 155 20.69 17.72 -14.91
C HIS A 155 21.04 17.62 -16.39
N LYS A 156 20.39 18.38 -17.30
CA LYS A 156 20.73 18.35 -18.73
C LYS A 156 22.22 18.62 -19.01
N SER A 157 22.82 19.53 -18.27
CA SER A 157 24.24 19.92 -18.46
C SER A 157 25.19 18.78 -18.09
N LEU A 158 24.81 17.98 -17.08
CA LEU A 158 25.56 16.80 -16.67
C LEU A 158 25.49 15.72 -17.76
N LEU A 159 24.28 15.43 -18.27
CA LEU A 159 24.07 14.44 -19.35
C LEU A 159 24.91 14.71 -20.58
N PHE A 160 25.00 15.98 -21.01
CA PHE A 160 25.76 16.33 -22.20
C PHE A 160 27.28 16.27 -21.99
N LYS A 161 27.78 16.48 -20.76
CA LYS A 161 29.21 16.36 -20.44
C LYS A 161 29.68 14.92 -20.35
N THR A 162 28.81 14.05 -19.85
CA THR A 162 29.11 12.63 -19.67
C THR A 162 29.41 11.96 -21.02
N LEU A 163 28.79 12.39 -22.13
CA LEU A 163 29.01 11.86 -23.49
C LEU A 163 30.48 11.86 -23.98
N ASP A 164 31.34 12.72 -23.44
CA ASP A 164 32.76 12.80 -23.80
C ASP A 164 33.68 11.93 -22.90
N GLY A 165 33.10 11.21 -21.93
CA GLY A 165 33.82 10.40 -20.93
C GLY A 165 34.04 8.93 -21.34
N ASP A 166 34.81 8.22 -20.50
CA ASP A 166 35.07 6.79 -20.67
C ASP A 166 33.79 5.94 -20.43
N ILE A 167 33.69 4.78 -21.08
CA ILE A 167 32.48 3.93 -21.12
C ILE A 167 32.07 3.46 -19.71
N ILE A 168 33.04 3.22 -18.83
CA ILE A 168 32.78 2.77 -17.46
C ILE A 168 32.21 3.92 -16.62
N SER A 169 32.76 5.14 -16.76
CA SER A 169 32.22 6.34 -16.11
C SER A 169 30.83 6.71 -16.64
N LEU A 170 30.60 6.53 -17.95
CA LEU A 170 29.28 6.71 -18.56
C LEU A 170 28.21 5.86 -17.88
N LEU A 171 28.49 4.57 -17.67
CA LEU A 171 27.54 3.64 -17.07
C LEU A 171 27.21 4.00 -15.62
N SER A 172 28.23 4.39 -14.84
CA SER A 172 28.06 4.81 -13.44
C SER A 172 27.22 6.09 -13.34
N ASP A 173 27.57 7.12 -14.12
CA ASP A 173 26.84 8.39 -14.14
C ASP A 173 25.37 8.17 -14.54
N TRP A 174 25.11 7.36 -15.57
CA TRP A 174 23.75 7.05 -16.00
C TRP A 174 22.96 6.30 -14.92
N GLY A 175 23.61 5.38 -14.20
CA GLY A 175 23.01 4.69 -13.06
C GLY A 175 22.58 5.65 -11.95
N GLU A 176 23.45 6.57 -11.54
CA GLU A 176 23.14 7.61 -10.56
C GLU A 176 22.02 8.54 -11.03
N MET A 177 22.04 8.92 -12.31
CA MET A 177 21.01 9.76 -12.90
C MET A 177 19.64 9.07 -12.94
N LEU A 178 19.59 7.78 -13.28
CA LEU A 178 18.36 6.98 -13.23
C LEU A 178 17.85 6.86 -11.79
N PHE A 179 18.75 6.61 -10.83
CA PHE A 179 18.39 6.56 -9.41
C PHE A 179 17.78 7.89 -8.93
N LEU A 180 18.43 9.02 -9.26
CA LEU A 180 17.91 10.34 -8.95
C LEU A 180 16.55 10.58 -9.61
N LEU A 181 16.38 10.24 -10.89
CA LEU A 181 15.11 10.39 -11.59
C LEU A 181 13.97 9.65 -10.87
N ILE A 182 14.22 8.41 -10.44
CA ILE A 182 13.24 7.63 -9.67
C ILE A 182 12.89 8.34 -8.37
N LEU A 183 13.87 8.90 -7.65
CA LEU A 183 13.61 9.68 -6.43
C LEU A 183 12.78 10.94 -6.68
N TYR A 184 13.01 11.67 -7.78
CA TYR A 184 12.18 12.81 -8.17
C TYR A 184 10.73 12.38 -8.44
N CYS A 185 10.54 11.28 -9.17
CA CYS A 185 9.21 10.72 -9.43
C CYS A 185 8.52 10.29 -8.13
N LEU A 186 9.20 9.56 -7.25
CA LEU A 186 8.67 9.14 -5.94
C LEU A 186 8.33 10.34 -5.05
N GLY A 187 9.18 11.37 -5.05
CA GLY A 187 8.94 12.62 -4.32
C GLY A 187 7.66 13.32 -4.80
N SER A 188 7.46 13.42 -6.12
CA SER A 188 6.23 14.00 -6.70
C SER A 188 4.97 13.18 -6.35
N MET A 189 5.13 11.87 -6.17
CA MET A 189 4.08 10.93 -5.85
C MET A 189 3.48 11.16 -4.46
N ILE A 190 4.27 11.70 -3.51
CA ILE A 190 3.83 12.01 -2.14
C ILE A 190 2.62 12.95 -2.14
N ILE A 191 2.61 13.95 -3.03
CA ILE A 191 1.51 14.91 -3.14
C ILE A 191 0.22 14.17 -3.56
N VAL A 192 0.32 13.28 -4.56
CA VAL A 192 -0.81 12.48 -5.04
C VAL A 192 -1.32 11.53 -3.95
N LEU A 193 -0.41 10.94 -3.16
CA LEU A 193 -0.78 10.08 -2.02
C LEU A 193 -1.55 10.84 -0.95
N ILE A 194 -1.19 12.09 -0.66
CA ILE A 194 -1.92 12.92 0.30
C ILE A 194 -3.35 13.17 -0.18
N PHE A 195 -3.51 13.56 -1.45
CA PHE A 195 -4.85 13.72 -2.04
C PHE A 195 -5.64 12.42 -2.05
N ASP A 196 -4.99 11.31 -2.36
CA ASP A 196 -5.63 9.99 -2.33
C ASP A 196 -6.13 9.64 -0.92
N PHE A 197 -5.28 9.82 0.09
CA PHE A 197 -5.61 9.55 1.48
C PHE A 197 -6.79 10.41 1.96
N ILE A 198 -6.79 11.70 1.64
CA ILE A 198 -7.91 12.61 1.95
C ILE A 198 -9.19 12.11 1.28
N ALA A 199 -9.13 11.75 -0.01
CA ALA A 199 -10.29 11.24 -0.74
C ALA A 199 -10.79 9.89 -0.19
N GLU A 200 -9.90 8.96 0.18
CA GLU A 200 -10.26 7.72 0.86
C GLU A 200 -10.92 7.99 2.21
N TYR A 201 -10.37 8.92 3.00
CA TYR A 201 -10.93 9.29 4.29
C TYR A 201 -12.34 9.88 4.16
N PHE A 202 -12.56 10.77 3.19
CA PHE A 202 -13.88 11.32 2.93
C PHE A 202 -14.89 10.27 2.48
N LEU A 203 -14.49 9.35 1.60
CA LEU A 203 -15.34 8.24 1.15
C LEU A 203 -15.67 7.30 2.31
N PHE A 204 -14.67 6.91 3.09
CA PHE A 204 -14.84 6.06 4.27
C PHE A 204 -15.79 6.70 5.28
N MET A 205 -15.61 7.99 5.59
CA MET A 205 -16.47 8.70 6.52
C MET A 205 -17.90 8.86 5.98
N LYS A 206 -18.06 9.04 4.66
CA LYS A 206 -19.37 9.10 3.98
C LYS A 206 -20.10 7.76 4.09
N ASP A 207 -19.40 6.65 3.87
CA ASP A 207 -19.98 5.30 3.97
C ASP A 207 -20.37 4.96 5.42
N MET A 208 -19.63 5.49 6.39
CA MET A 208 -19.84 5.26 7.81
C MET A 208 -20.92 6.15 8.45
N LYS A 209 -21.45 7.16 7.74
CA LYS A 209 -22.52 8.03 8.25
C LYS A 209 -23.71 7.22 8.77
N MET A 210 -24.32 7.73 9.83
CA MET A 210 -25.45 7.11 10.51
C MET A 210 -26.70 7.96 10.36
N ASP A 211 -27.86 7.31 10.46
CA ASP A 211 -29.11 8.02 10.67
C ASP A 211 -29.33 8.33 12.17
N LYS A 212 -30.10 9.38 12.48
CA LYS A 212 -30.47 9.75 13.85
C LYS A 212 -31.12 8.60 14.61
N GLN A 213 -31.92 7.76 13.93
CA GLN A 213 -32.53 6.59 14.57
C GLN A 213 -31.50 5.49 14.86
N GLU A 214 -30.51 5.30 13.98
CA GLU A 214 -29.43 4.32 14.13
C GLU A 214 -28.53 4.68 15.32
N VAL A 215 -28.17 5.96 15.45
CA VAL A 215 -27.40 6.48 16.60
C VAL A 215 -28.16 6.25 17.91
N LYS A 216 -29.45 6.61 17.97
CA LYS A 216 -30.28 6.38 19.17
C LYS A 216 -30.38 4.91 19.55
N ARG A 217 -30.41 3.99 18.58
CA ARG A 217 -30.41 2.55 18.84
C ARG A 217 -29.08 2.09 19.42
N GLU A 218 -27.95 2.55 18.88
CA GLU A 218 -26.63 2.21 19.42
C GLU A 218 -26.43 2.71 20.85
N TYR A 219 -26.86 3.94 21.18
CA TYR A 219 -26.82 4.44 22.56
C TYR A 219 -27.66 3.57 23.49
N LYS A 220 -28.87 3.18 23.08
CA LYS A 220 -29.73 2.28 23.86
C LYS A 220 -29.13 0.89 24.06
N GLU A 221 -28.36 0.39 23.09
CA GLU A 221 -27.65 -0.89 23.22
C GLU A 221 -26.41 -0.79 24.12
N GLN A 222 -25.65 0.31 24.06
CA GLN A 222 -24.45 0.53 24.87
C GLN A 222 -24.77 0.80 26.35
N GLU A 223 -25.71 1.69 26.62
CA GLU A 223 -26.12 2.03 27.99
C GLU A 223 -27.06 0.95 28.59
N GLY A 224 -27.59 0.08 27.71
CA GLY A 224 -28.59 -0.93 28.03
C GLY A 224 -29.97 -0.29 28.20
N ASN A 225 -30.98 -0.82 27.52
CA ASN A 225 -32.34 -0.28 27.61
C ASN A 225 -32.80 -0.27 29.10
N PRO A 226 -33.06 0.90 29.70
CA PRO A 226 -33.46 1.00 31.10
C PRO A 226 -34.73 0.18 31.40
N GLU A 227 -35.63 0.04 30.42
CA GLU A 227 -36.81 -0.81 30.53
C GLU A 227 -36.46 -2.29 30.63
N ILE A 228 -35.46 -2.76 29.89
CA ILE A 228 -35.00 -4.16 29.94
C ILE A 228 -34.24 -4.41 31.25
N LYS A 229 -33.43 -3.44 31.71
CA LYS A 229 -32.72 -3.51 33.00
C LYS A 229 -33.69 -3.46 34.19
N SER A 230 -34.79 -2.72 34.07
CA SER A 230 -35.88 -2.68 35.04
C SER A 230 -36.66 -4.00 35.06
N LYS A 231 -37.12 -4.50 33.90
CA LYS A 231 -37.82 -5.79 33.77
C LYS A 231 -36.97 -6.98 34.22
N ARG A 232 -35.65 -6.93 34.01
CA ARG A 232 -34.72 -7.96 34.51
C ARG A 232 -34.65 -7.93 36.05
N ARG A 233 -34.56 -6.74 36.64
CA ARG A 233 -34.61 -6.55 38.10
C ARG A 233 -35.95 -7.00 38.68
N GLU A 234 -37.05 -6.69 38.01
CA GLU A 234 -38.39 -7.06 38.46
C GLU A 234 -38.61 -8.58 38.44
N ARG A 235 -38.14 -9.28 37.38
CA ARG A 235 -38.17 -10.76 37.32
C ARG A 235 -37.31 -11.40 38.41
N ILE A 236 -36.11 -10.88 38.64
CA ILE A 236 -35.23 -11.36 39.73
C ILE A 236 -35.94 -11.17 41.08
N ARG A 237 -36.58 -10.02 41.32
CA ARG A 237 -37.31 -9.74 42.56
C ARG A 237 -38.50 -10.68 42.75
N LYS A 238 -39.26 -10.99 41.69
CA LYS A 238 -40.37 -11.96 41.74
C LYS A 238 -39.89 -13.38 42.03
N PHE A 239 -38.75 -13.79 41.47
CA PHE A 239 -38.16 -15.10 41.72
C PHE A 239 -37.73 -15.29 43.19
N PHE A 240 -37.15 -14.25 43.81
CA PHE A 240 -36.77 -14.29 45.23
C PHE A 240 -37.96 -14.20 46.20
N LEU A 241 -39.13 -13.72 45.75
CA LEU A 241 -40.35 -13.63 46.57
C LEU A 241 -41.27 -14.85 46.42
N SER A 242 -40.98 -15.74 45.47
CA SER A 242 -41.77 -16.96 45.22
C SER A 242 -41.10 -18.24 45.75
N ASN A 243 -40.10 -18.11 46.62
CA ASN A 243 -39.34 -19.19 47.25
C ASN A 243 -39.12 -18.84 48.73
#